data_AF-A0A359LV14-F1
#
_entry.id   AF-A0A359LV14-F1
#
_cell.length_a   1.000
_cell.length_b   1.000
_cell.length_c   1.000
_cell.angle_alpha   90.00
_cell.angle_beta   90.00
_cell.angle_gamma   90.00
#
_symmetry.space_group_name_H-M   'P 1'
#
loop_
_entity.id
_entity.type
_entity.pdbx_description
1 polymer ?
#
loop_
_entity_poly.entity_id
_entity_poly.type
_entity_poly.pdbx_seq_one_letter_code
_entity_poly.pdbx_strand_id
1 'polypeptide(L)'
;MKRILMVFAAAAAAFAQDPPTPPSDTPPAGGGFPGAGARPTQPVIRPYEKVITSEAKSDDGIFTVHRIKDRIYYEIPKAELGKEFLWVTQIARTTLGVGYGGQAMGNRVVKWERRGDRVLLRTAVYEVIADRSQPIAKAVEASNNSTILAAFNIEAIGKNEAPVIE
;
A
#
# COMPACT_ATOMS: atom_id res chain seq x y z
N MET A 1 48.82 38.46 -43.35
CA MET A 1 48.17 37.27 -43.93
C MET A 1 46.68 37.57 -44.12
N LYS A 2 46.17 37.49 -45.35
CA LYS A 2 44.76 37.72 -45.71
C LYS A 2 43.89 36.54 -45.24
N ARG A 3 42.74 36.81 -44.62
CA ARG A 3 41.62 35.87 -44.52
C ARG A 3 40.34 36.57 -44.95
N ILE A 4 39.90 36.18 -46.14
CA ILE A 4 38.56 36.29 -46.68
C ILE A 4 37.69 35.26 -45.92
N LEU A 5 36.42 35.54 -45.63
CA LEU A 5 35.26 34.80 -46.20
C LEU A 5 33.89 35.16 -45.58
N MET A 6 32.97 35.45 -46.50
CA MET A 6 31.51 35.24 -46.55
C MET A 6 30.56 35.91 -45.55
N VAL A 7 29.79 36.84 -46.13
CA VAL A 7 28.42 37.21 -45.77
C VAL A 7 27.47 36.09 -46.19
N PHE A 8 26.50 35.76 -45.33
CA PHE A 8 25.25 35.13 -45.74
C PHE A 8 24.08 35.90 -45.12
N ALA A 9 23.17 36.34 -45.98
CA ALA A 9 21.98 37.10 -45.64
C ALA A 9 20.91 36.19 -45.01
N ALA A 10 20.24 36.69 -43.98
CA ALA A 10 18.97 36.13 -43.51
C ALA A 10 17.87 37.14 -43.82
N ALA A 11 16.96 36.75 -44.73
CA ALA A 11 15.77 37.51 -45.07
C ALA A 11 14.81 37.56 -43.86
N ALA A 12 14.43 38.75 -43.44
CA ALA A 12 13.34 38.93 -42.49
C ALA A 12 12.01 38.84 -43.25
N ALA A 13 11.31 37.71 -43.14
CA ALA A 13 9.93 37.62 -43.55
C ALA A 13 9.07 38.36 -42.51
N ALA A 14 8.43 39.45 -42.92
CA ALA A 14 7.38 40.09 -42.15
C ALA A 14 6.14 39.18 -42.17
N PHE A 15 5.90 38.43 -41.10
CA PHE A 15 4.62 37.79 -40.85
C PHE A 15 3.74 38.77 -40.07
N ALA A 16 2.60 39.13 -40.65
CA ALA A 16 1.54 39.88 -39.99
C ALA A 16 1.10 39.11 -38.72
N GLN A 17 1.00 39.80 -37.60
CA GLN A 17 0.47 39.21 -36.37
C GLN A 17 -1.05 39.25 -36.43
N ASP A 18 -1.68 38.07 -36.49
CA ASP A 18 -3.12 37.96 -36.24
C ASP A 18 -3.43 38.40 -34.79
N PRO A 19 -4.54 39.10 -34.55
CA PRO A 19 -4.87 39.60 -33.22
C PRO A 19 -5.02 38.45 -32.22
N PRO A 20 -4.60 38.62 -30.95
CA PRO A 20 -4.65 37.56 -29.97
C PRO A 20 -6.11 37.18 -29.66
N THR A 21 -6.43 35.90 -29.79
CA THR A 21 -7.71 35.33 -29.36
C THR A 21 -7.90 35.46 -27.85
N PRO A 22 -9.11 35.78 -27.36
CA PRO A 22 -9.41 35.80 -25.94
C PRO A 22 -9.17 34.43 -25.29
N PRO A 23 -8.80 34.36 -23.99
CA PRO A 23 -8.59 33.09 -23.31
C PRO A 23 -9.90 32.30 -23.24
N SER A 24 -9.86 31.07 -23.72
CA SER A 24 -10.94 30.09 -23.57
C SER A 24 -10.90 29.50 -22.15
N ASP A 25 -11.91 29.78 -21.33
CA ASP A 25 -12.13 29.15 -20.02
C ASP A 25 -12.65 27.71 -20.18
N THR A 26 -11.87 26.84 -20.83
CA THR A 26 -12.13 25.40 -20.82
C THR A 26 -11.07 24.74 -19.96
N PRO A 27 -11.43 24.15 -18.79
CA PRO A 27 -10.48 23.37 -18.00
C PRO A 27 -9.87 22.28 -18.88
N PRO A 28 -8.54 22.04 -18.82
CA PRO A 28 -7.95 20.96 -19.59
C PRO A 28 -8.62 19.65 -19.18
N ALA A 29 -9.17 18.95 -20.18
CA ALA A 29 -9.63 17.58 -20.02
C ALA A 29 -8.47 16.76 -19.45
N GLY A 30 -8.55 16.46 -18.16
CA GLY A 30 -7.52 15.74 -17.44
C GLY A 30 -7.27 14.41 -18.12
N GLY A 31 -6.04 14.22 -18.59
CA GLY A 31 -5.54 12.90 -18.96
C GLY A 31 -5.70 11.99 -17.75
N GLY A 32 -6.60 11.02 -17.87
CA GLY A 32 -6.83 10.03 -16.84
C GLY A 32 -5.56 9.20 -16.66
N PHE A 33 -5.02 9.19 -15.43
CA PHE A 33 -4.14 8.11 -15.01
C PHE A 33 -4.91 6.78 -15.16
N PRO A 34 -4.39 5.76 -15.87
CA PRO A 34 -5.02 4.45 -15.90
C PRO A 34 -4.91 3.87 -14.48
N GLY A 35 -6.00 3.95 -13.73
CA GLY A 35 -6.06 3.55 -12.32
C GLY A 35 -7.09 4.30 -11.47
N ALA A 36 -7.67 5.40 -11.95
CA ALA A 36 -8.80 6.06 -11.28
C ALA A 36 -10.11 5.30 -11.53
N GLY A 37 -10.24 4.11 -10.93
CA GLY A 37 -11.30 3.16 -11.27
C GLY A 37 -11.75 2.25 -10.14
N ALA A 38 -11.74 2.72 -8.89
CA ALA A 38 -12.63 2.21 -7.85
C ALA A 38 -12.72 3.26 -6.74
N ARG A 39 -13.92 3.85 -6.52
CA ARG A 39 -14.21 4.39 -5.19
C ARG A 39 -14.03 3.23 -4.20
N PRO A 40 -13.36 3.43 -3.06
CA PRO A 40 -13.29 2.37 -2.07
C PRO A 40 -14.72 1.97 -1.71
N THR A 41 -15.12 0.76 -2.09
CA THR A 41 -16.40 0.18 -1.71
C THR A 41 -16.50 0.30 -0.19
N GLN A 42 -17.60 0.86 0.30
CA GLN A 42 -17.82 0.92 1.73
C GLN A 42 -17.73 -0.51 2.28
N PRO A 43 -17.04 -0.74 3.40
CA PRO A 43 -16.98 -2.06 3.99
C PRO A 43 -18.41 -2.55 4.26
N VAL A 44 -18.76 -3.75 3.78
CA VAL A 44 -20.04 -4.38 4.09
C VAL A 44 -19.72 -5.69 4.79
N ILE A 45 -19.93 -5.71 6.11
CA ILE A 45 -19.79 -6.92 6.91
C ILE A 45 -20.98 -7.83 6.59
N ARG A 46 -20.69 -9.02 6.09
CA ARG A 46 -21.68 -10.04 5.73
C ARG A 46 -21.80 -11.10 6.83
N PRO A 47 -22.89 -11.88 6.86
CA PRO A 47 -22.99 -13.05 7.73
C PRO A 47 -21.83 -14.02 7.46
N TYR A 48 -21.27 -14.62 8.52
CA TYR A 48 -20.07 -15.45 8.43
C TYR A 48 -20.21 -16.58 7.41
N GLU A 49 -21.33 -17.29 7.42
CA GLU A 49 -21.61 -18.45 6.56
C GLU A 49 -21.77 -18.06 5.07
N LYS A 50 -21.94 -16.75 4.77
CA LYS A 50 -21.94 -16.23 3.40
C LYS A 50 -20.55 -15.92 2.88
N VAL A 51 -19.57 -15.76 3.76
CA VAL A 51 -18.17 -15.49 3.41
C VAL A 51 -17.35 -16.77 3.52
N ILE A 52 -17.42 -17.43 4.67
CA ILE A 52 -16.80 -18.72 4.95
C ILE A 52 -17.86 -19.80 4.79
N THR A 53 -17.99 -20.32 3.58
CA THR A 53 -18.97 -21.36 3.25
C THR A 53 -18.48 -22.74 3.68
N SER A 54 -19.36 -23.75 3.61
CA SER A 54 -19.00 -25.15 3.84
C SER A 54 -17.99 -25.72 2.83
N GLU A 55 -17.72 -25.00 1.74
CA GLU A 55 -16.69 -25.38 0.74
C GLU A 55 -15.27 -24.96 1.17
N ALA A 56 -15.16 -24.13 2.21
CA ALA A 56 -13.88 -23.62 2.69
C ALA A 56 -12.98 -24.74 3.22
N LYS A 57 -11.73 -24.76 2.75
CA LYS A 57 -10.65 -25.53 3.37
C LYS A 57 -9.93 -24.61 4.35
N SER A 58 -9.88 -25.00 5.61
CA SER A 58 -9.38 -24.15 6.69
C SER A 58 -8.13 -24.76 7.31
N ASP A 59 -7.10 -23.95 7.48
CA ASP A 59 -5.87 -24.30 8.17
C ASP A 59 -5.73 -23.44 9.43
N ASP A 60 -5.53 -24.07 10.58
CA ASP A 60 -5.36 -23.37 11.86
C ASP A 60 -3.90 -22.94 12.09
N GLY A 61 -3.72 -21.77 12.69
CA GLY A 61 -2.42 -21.19 13.00
C GLY A 61 -2.55 -19.97 13.92
N ILE A 62 -1.60 -19.03 13.83
CA ILE A 62 -1.75 -17.71 14.50
C ILE A 62 -3.04 -17.03 14.00
N PHE A 63 -3.27 -17.10 12.68
CA PHE A 63 -4.54 -16.80 12.05
C PHE A 63 -5.11 -18.10 11.50
N THR A 64 -6.44 -18.26 11.54
CA THR A 64 -7.09 -19.31 10.75
C THR A 64 -7.16 -18.82 9.32
N VAL A 65 -6.70 -19.66 8.38
CA VAL A 65 -6.67 -19.33 6.95
C VAL A 65 -7.69 -20.18 6.24
N HIS A 66 -8.67 -19.54 5.60
CA HIS A 66 -9.69 -20.22 4.80
C HIS A 66 -9.40 -20.05 3.31
N ARG A 67 -9.42 -21.14 2.55
CA ARG A 67 -9.33 -21.11 1.09
C ARG A 67 -10.65 -21.57 0.47
N ILE A 68 -11.21 -20.72 -0.39
CA ILE A 68 -12.41 -21.01 -1.18
C ILE A 68 -12.08 -20.69 -2.64
N LYS A 69 -11.88 -21.74 -3.46
CA LYS A 69 -11.35 -21.61 -4.83
C LYS A 69 -10.01 -20.86 -4.79
N ASP A 70 -9.93 -19.73 -5.48
CA ASP A 70 -8.72 -18.88 -5.57
C ASP A 70 -8.66 -17.79 -4.50
N ARG A 71 -9.69 -17.66 -3.66
CA ARG A 71 -9.76 -16.66 -2.60
C ARG A 71 -9.20 -17.22 -1.30
N ILE A 72 -8.40 -16.41 -0.62
CA ILE A 72 -7.84 -16.70 0.69
C ILE A 72 -8.45 -15.70 1.65
N TYR A 73 -8.90 -16.17 2.81
CA TYR A 73 -9.37 -15.32 3.88
C TYR A 73 -8.57 -15.60 5.14
N TYR A 74 -8.27 -14.54 5.88
CA TYR A 74 -7.63 -14.61 7.18
C TYR A 74 -8.64 -14.25 8.25
N GLU A 75 -8.94 -15.19 9.13
CA GLU A 75 -9.64 -14.94 10.39
C GLU A 75 -8.59 -14.62 11.45
N ILE A 76 -8.52 -13.34 11.84
CA ILE A 76 -7.51 -12.84 12.76
C ILE A 76 -8.10 -12.83 14.17
N PRO A 77 -7.61 -13.65 15.11
CA PRO A 77 -8.13 -13.63 16.48
C PRO A 77 -7.94 -12.24 17.10
N LYS A 78 -8.94 -11.78 17.87
CA LYS A 78 -8.88 -10.48 18.56
C LYS A 78 -7.63 -10.32 19.43
N ALA A 79 -7.14 -11.41 20.01
CA ALA A 79 -5.92 -11.44 20.81
C ALA A 79 -4.63 -11.19 20.01
N GLU A 80 -4.63 -11.42 18.70
CA GLU A 80 -3.47 -11.20 17.83
C GLU A 80 -3.44 -9.79 17.21
N LEU A 81 -4.56 -9.06 17.27
CA LEU A 81 -4.58 -7.65 16.90
C LEU A 81 -3.73 -6.83 17.87
N GLY A 82 -2.98 -5.88 17.32
CA GLY A 82 -2.09 -5.02 18.09
C GLY A 82 -0.74 -5.65 18.45
N LYS A 83 -0.54 -6.95 18.19
CA LYS A 83 0.77 -7.60 18.36
C LYS A 83 1.70 -7.28 17.20
N GLU A 84 2.98 -7.26 17.52
CA GLU A 84 4.06 -7.01 16.57
C GLU A 84 4.55 -8.34 16.00
N PHE A 85 4.67 -8.41 14.68
CA PHE A 85 5.12 -9.58 13.92
C PHE A 85 6.36 -9.23 13.13
N LEU A 86 7.39 -10.07 13.22
CA LEU A 86 8.54 -9.97 12.32
C LEU A 86 8.17 -10.59 10.98
N TRP A 87 8.08 -9.76 9.94
CA TRP A 87 7.97 -10.22 8.56
C TRP A 87 9.35 -10.30 7.95
N VAL A 88 9.81 -11.51 7.65
CA VAL A 88 11.03 -11.77 6.88
C VAL A 88 10.67 -12.18 5.46
N THR A 89 11.25 -11.52 4.46
CA THR A 89 11.21 -11.95 3.06
C THR A 89 12.49 -12.72 2.76
N GLN A 90 12.36 -13.94 2.24
CA GLN A 90 13.49 -14.82 1.92
C GLN A 90 13.53 -15.16 0.43
N ILE A 91 14.73 -15.38 -0.09
CA ILE A 91 14.95 -15.88 -1.44
C ILE A 91 14.57 -17.35 -1.48
N ALA A 92 13.49 -17.71 -2.17
CA ALA A 92 13.08 -19.12 -2.26
C ALA A 92 14.10 -19.95 -3.06
N ARG A 93 14.58 -19.41 -4.19
CA ARG A 93 15.59 -20.00 -5.08
C ARG A 93 16.36 -18.89 -5.80
N THR A 94 17.59 -19.17 -6.21
CA THR A 94 18.48 -18.20 -6.86
C THR A 94 19.27 -18.83 -7.99
N THR A 95 19.70 -18.02 -8.95
CA THR A 95 20.70 -18.38 -9.96
C THR A 95 22.12 -18.22 -9.39
N LEU A 96 23.12 -18.78 -10.08
CA LEU A 96 24.52 -18.66 -9.70
C LEU A 96 24.93 -17.18 -9.54
N GLY A 97 25.56 -16.85 -8.40
CA GLY A 97 26.14 -15.53 -8.14
C GLY A 97 25.22 -14.50 -7.46
N VAL A 98 23.96 -14.83 -7.16
CA VAL A 98 22.96 -13.87 -6.62
C VAL A 98 22.56 -14.16 -5.16
N GLY A 99 23.24 -15.12 -4.50
CA GLY A 99 23.01 -15.51 -3.09
C GLY A 99 22.72 -17.01 -2.94
N TYR A 100 21.99 -17.39 -1.89
CA TYR A 100 21.49 -18.76 -1.68
C TYR A 100 20.02 -18.79 -1.25
N GLY A 101 19.34 -19.90 -1.52
CA GLY A 101 17.97 -20.13 -1.07
C GLY A 101 17.87 -20.09 0.45
N GLY A 102 16.85 -19.43 0.98
CA GLY A 102 16.65 -19.17 2.41
C GLY A 102 17.30 -17.89 2.92
N GLN A 103 18.17 -17.24 2.14
CA GLN A 103 18.77 -15.95 2.53
C GLN A 103 17.67 -14.88 2.71
N ALA A 104 17.69 -14.17 3.83
CA ALA A 104 16.81 -13.03 4.06
C ALA A 104 17.17 -11.89 3.11
N MET A 105 16.19 -11.43 2.33
CA MET A 105 16.33 -10.27 1.43
C MET A 105 15.94 -8.97 2.14
N GLY A 106 15.08 -9.06 3.15
CA GLY A 106 14.68 -7.94 3.98
C GLY A 106 13.77 -8.39 5.10
N ASN A 107 13.64 -7.56 6.12
CA ASN A 107 12.67 -7.75 7.17
C ASN A 107 12.00 -6.42 7.54
N ARG A 108 10.85 -6.52 8.18
CA ARG A 108 10.14 -5.39 8.79
C ARG A 108 9.27 -5.90 9.92
N VAL A 109 9.02 -5.05 10.90
CA VAL A 109 8.03 -5.35 11.94
C VAL A 109 6.68 -4.78 11.51
N VAL A 110 5.65 -5.60 11.59
CA VAL A 110 4.28 -5.22 11.23
C VAL A 110 3.30 -5.48 12.35
N LYS A 111 2.19 -4.73 12.34
CA LYS A 111 1.10 -4.85 13.30
C LYS A 111 -0.22 -4.80 12.58
N TRP A 112 -1.12 -5.70 12.96
CA TRP A 112 -2.51 -5.70 12.50
C TRP A 112 -3.37 -4.88 13.44
N GLU A 113 -4.12 -3.93 12.93
CA GLU A 113 -4.93 -3.02 13.74
C GLU A 113 -6.34 -2.89 13.17
N ARG A 114 -7.35 -3.17 13.99
CA ARG A 114 -8.74 -2.93 13.60
C ARG A 114 -9.09 -1.45 13.77
N ARG A 115 -9.66 -0.84 12.73
CA ARG A 115 -10.19 0.53 12.73
C ARG A 115 -11.55 0.54 12.05
N GLY A 116 -12.62 0.61 12.84
CA GLY A 116 -13.99 0.46 12.35
C GLY A 116 -14.18 -0.90 11.67
N ASP A 117 -14.68 -0.85 10.43
CA ASP A 117 -14.96 -2.02 9.61
C ASP A 117 -13.77 -2.41 8.70
N ARG A 118 -12.56 -2.04 9.10
CA ARG A 118 -11.32 -2.37 8.41
C ARG A 118 -10.27 -2.93 9.35
N VAL A 119 -9.40 -3.76 8.79
CA VAL A 119 -8.13 -4.13 9.40
C VAL A 119 -7.01 -3.47 8.61
N LEU A 120 -6.14 -2.76 9.32
CA LEU A 120 -4.95 -2.11 8.78
C LEU A 120 -3.74 -2.97 9.06
N LEU A 121 -2.92 -3.18 8.04
CA LEU A 121 -1.56 -3.67 8.22
C LEU A 121 -0.64 -2.46 8.29
N ARG A 122 0.05 -2.27 9.41
CA ARG A 122 0.97 -1.15 9.62
C ARG A 122 2.40 -1.60 9.83
N THR A 123 3.36 -0.76 9.48
CA THR A 123 4.75 -0.91 9.94
C THR A 123 4.91 -0.44 11.39
N ALA A 124 5.81 -1.06 12.12
CA ALA A 124 6.37 -0.50 13.34
C ALA A 124 7.81 -0.04 13.04
N VAL A 125 8.13 1.19 13.44
CA VAL A 125 9.46 1.79 13.25
C VAL A 125 10.05 2.05 14.64
N TYR A 126 11.29 1.63 14.86
CA TYR A 126 12.00 1.75 16.14
C TYR A 126 13.26 2.60 16.02
N GLU A 127 13.34 3.49 15.03
CA GLU A 127 14.49 4.40 14.89
C GLU A 127 14.65 5.32 16.11
N VAL A 128 13.53 5.75 16.70
CA VAL A 128 13.49 6.52 17.93
C VAL A 128 12.66 5.76 18.96
N ILE A 129 13.29 5.37 20.07
CA ILE A 129 12.64 4.68 21.18
C ILE A 129 12.86 5.46 22.48
N ALA A 130 11.92 5.32 23.41
CA ALA A 130 12.05 5.76 24.78
C ALA A 130 11.68 4.61 25.72
N ASP A 131 12.31 4.59 26.89
CA ASP A 131 11.94 3.65 27.95
C ASP A 131 10.46 3.88 28.32
N ARG A 132 9.66 2.80 28.27
CA ARG A 132 8.21 2.85 28.54
C ARG A 132 7.87 3.35 29.95
N SER A 133 8.81 3.27 30.89
CA SER A 133 8.64 3.80 32.25
C SER A 133 8.76 5.32 32.33
N GLN A 134 9.31 5.97 31.31
CA GLN A 134 9.52 7.42 31.29
C GLN A 134 8.29 8.16 30.73
N PRO A 135 7.93 9.35 31.26
CA PRO A 135 6.81 10.14 30.74
C PRO A 135 6.90 10.46 29.25
N ILE A 136 8.12 10.57 28.71
CA ILE A 136 8.38 10.88 27.30
C ILE A 136 7.98 9.76 26.34
N ALA A 137 7.80 8.52 26.83
CA ALA A 137 7.48 7.36 25.99
C ALA A 137 6.22 7.56 25.14
N LYS A 138 5.17 8.17 25.71
CA LYS A 138 3.92 8.44 24.98
C LYS A 138 4.13 9.45 23.84
N ALA A 139 4.97 10.46 24.07
CA ALA A 139 5.28 11.46 23.05
C ALA A 139 6.12 10.86 21.92
N VAL A 140 7.07 9.98 22.24
CA VAL A 140 7.87 9.25 21.24
C VAL A 140 6.99 8.30 20.44
N GLU A 141 6.12 7.53 21.10
CA GLU A 141 5.18 6.63 20.41
C GLU A 141 4.24 7.41 19.48
N ALA A 142 3.70 8.55 19.93
CA ALA A 142 2.85 9.41 19.10
C ALA A 142 3.61 10.08 17.94
N SER A 143 4.92 10.30 18.10
CA SER A 143 5.78 10.86 17.04
C SER A 143 6.19 9.81 16.01
N ASN A 144 6.26 8.54 16.41
CA ASN A 144 6.52 7.43 15.50
C ASN A 144 5.28 7.16 14.63
N ASN A 145 5.33 7.63 13.39
CA ASN A 145 4.23 7.45 12.44
C ASN A 145 4.29 6.07 11.78
N SER A 146 3.52 5.11 12.30
CA SER A 146 3.33 3.79 11.69
C SER A 146 2.58 3.87 10.36
N THR A 147 3.30 3.75 9.23
CA THR A 147 2.74 3.73 7.88
C THR A 147 1.73 2.59 7.70
N ILE A 148 0.59 2.89 7.07
CA ILE A 148 -0.39 1.88 6.64
C ILE A 148 0.15 1.23 5.35
N LEU A 149 0.54 -0.03 5.42
CA LEU A 149 0.96 -0.82 4.27
C LEU A 149 -0.23 -1.28 3.43
N ALA A 150 -1.32 -1.66 4.10
CA ALA A 150 -2.54 -2.10 3.46
C ALA A 150 -3.75 -1.87 4.38
N ALA A 151 -4.93 -1.74 3.77
CA ALA A 151 -6.19 -1.66 4.48
C ALA A 151 -7.16 -2.66 3.85
N PHE A 152 -7.68 -3.56 4.67
CA PHE A 152 -8.59 -4.63 4.27
C PHE A 152 -9.97 -4.32 4.82
N ASN A 153 -11.01 -4.54 4.02
CA ASN A 153 -12.37 -4.52 4.52
C ASN A 153 -12.61 -5.77 5.36
N ILE A 154 -13.37 -5.63 6.45
CA ILE A 154 -13.86 -6.77 7.20
C ILE A 154 -15.03 -7.35 6.41
N GLU A 155 -14.85 -8.57 5.89
CA GLU A 155 -15.84 -9.26 5.09
C GLU A 155 -16.89 -9.94 5.97
N ALA A 156 -16.47 -10.46 7.13
CA ALA A 156 -17.32 -11.08 8.14
C ALA A 156 -16.70 -10.98 9.53
N ILE A 157 -17.47 -11.32 10.56
CA ILE A 157 -17.00 -11.46 11.94
C ILE A 157 -17.15 -12.93 12.35
N GLY A 158 -16.03 -13.56 12.71
CA GLY A 158 -15.95 -14.91 13.23
C GLY A 158 -16.18 -15.00 14.73
N LYS A 159 -15.76 -16.11 15.32
CA LYS A 159 -15.92 -16.34 16.76
C LYS A 159 -15.08 -15.33 17.55
N ASN A 160 -15.53 -14.97 18.75
CA ASN A 160 -14.82 -14.04 19.64
C ASN A 160 -14.48 -12.68 18.98
N GLU A 161 -15.35 -12.21 18.08
CA GLU A 161 -15.19 -10.97 17.32
C GLU A 161 -13.96 -10.91 16.40
N ALA A 162 -13.46 -12.07 15.95
CA ALA A 162 -12.35 -12.15 15.00
C ALA A 162 -12.75 -11.54 13.64
N PRO A 163 -12.09 -10.48 13.15
CA PRO A 163 -12.33 -10.00 11.79
C PRO A 163 -11.84 -11.01 10.75
N VAL A 164 -12.68 -11.27 9.75
CA VAL A 164 -12.33 -12.02 8.55
C VAL A 164 -12.02 -11.04 7.42
N ILE A 165 -10.82 -11.11 6.88
CA ILE A 165 -10.37 -10.30 5.73
C ILE A 165 -10.00 -11.21 4.56
N GLU A 166 -10.05 -10.68 3.34
CA GLU A 166 -9.50 -11.34 2.15
C GLU A 166 -8.06 -10.87 1.86
#